data_AF-A0A1G2BPA9-F1
#
_entry.id   AF-A0A1G2BPA9-F1
#
_cell.length_a   1.000
_cell.length_b   1.000
_cell.length_c   1.000
_cell.angle_alpha   90.00
_cell.angle_beta   90.00
_cell.angle_gamma   90.00
#
_symmetry.space_group_name_H-M   'P 1'
#
loop_
_entity.id
_entity.type
_entity.pdbx_description
1 polymer ?
#
loop_
_entity_poly.entity_id
_entity_poly.type
_entity_poly.pdbx_seq_one_letter_code
_entity_poly.pdbx_strand_id
1 'polypeptide(L)'
;MKKYLVSIGLCSAIVMASVLSFLTAAPMLQAQVPPAVGSYLGVVKNSDWAVMGQAALGLTPSDIAFLKTIDGVTANDYSTYILALTSLGIDPRYFGSENLVESLRQKASSGQLGDPTLVNDDMFGLLALVSSGVPTSDSLVISEVSYIKSRQLPDNSWDFTTSSTAGSVDMTAMAIMALRSAGVGVGDSALIKAVGYLADTQNNDGGWPLFPGGASNTESTAWVLSALYSLGDHPDFWAPQGVSPVDYLSARIQPTGYAAFDSVSTTTTVRTPVTTSYAAIALAGKYYPVRTLSPLVDVNLQVEGQLARICATSTAARTALDAVRSSASSCNYTYHIQDTQYGPYLDIINNEAAAGLIGWIFRVNNEPLQVGANDYLVKANDNVLLYYGNWDSLPERLASTSQQSLSLEVTVAAPTGNSGGGGNQTNNSPIVFGVTGDLNFGTLNPGSSATKTATLTNSGATNITTTASVSGADLFKKNLTLDSLAVANWQKSLGSGASSPVNVTLSVPSSYASTGKEQGTLIFWANIAE
;
A
#
# COMPACT_ATOMS: atom_id res chain seq x y z
N MET A 1 -42.77 -2.73 16.45
CA MET A 1 -42.71 -1.38 17.09
C MET A 1 -43.26 -1.33 18.55
N LYS A 2 -42.56 -1.86 19.57
CA LYS A 2 -42.96 -1.74 21.01
C LYS A 2 -41.75 -1.71 21.98
N LYS A 3 -41.16 -0.52 22.23
CA LYS A 3 -40.38 -0.16 23.46
C LYS A 3 -39.75 1.25 23.46
N TYR A 4 -39.68 1.94 22.32
CA TYR A 4 -38.98 3.24 22.18
C TYR A 4 -39.75 4.50 22.66
N LEU A 5 -40.69 4.36 23.59
CA LEU A 5 -41.38 5.50 24.22
C LEU A 5 -41.52 5.29 25.74
N VAL A 6 -41.33 6.40 26.48
CA VAL A 6 -41.32 6.58 27.95
C VAL A 6 -39.91 6.60 28.58
N SER A 7 -39.32 7.81 28.67
CA SER A 7 -38.61 8.32 29.85
C SER A 7 -38.18 9.79 29.63
N ILE A 8 -39.07 10.75 29.88
CA ILE A 8 -38.71 12.16 30.03
C ILE A 8 -39.39 12.69 31.29
N GLY A 9 -38.58 13.07 32.28
CA GLY A 9 -38.98 13.93 33.40
C GLY A 9 -39.77 13.26 34.54
N LEU A 10 -39.07 12.95 35.63
CA LEU A 10 -39.37 13.61 36.92
C LEU A 10 -38.15 13.56 37.84
N CYS A 11 -37.99 14.61 38.65
CA CYS A 11 -36.80 14.84 39.46
C CYS A 11 -37.03 14.42 40.93
N SER A 12 -36.09 13.67 41.51
CA SER A 12 -35.95 13.50 42.96
C SER A 12 -34.53 13.00 43.26
N ALA A 13 -33.82 13.67 44.17
CA ALA A 13 -32.42 13.39 44.45
C ALA A 13 -32.24 12.35 45.56
N ILE A 14 -31.46 11.30 45.28
CA ILE A 14 -30.87 10.40 46.29
C ILE A 14 -29.37 10.28 45.97
N VAL A 15 -28.56 10.09 47.02
CA VAL A 15 -27.11 10.34 47.05
C VAL A 15 -26.30 9.30 46.26
N MET A 16 -25.11 9.73 45.81
CA MET A 16 -24.09 8.93 45.12
C MET A 16 -23.81 7.57 45.75
N ALA A 17 -23.81 6.53 44.91
CA ALA A 17 -23.00 5.33 45.09
C ALA A 17 -22.45 4.93 43.70
N SER A 18 -21.30 5.50 43.32
CA SER A 18 -20.71 5.31 41.99
C SER A 18 -20.03 3.95 41.84
N VAL A 19 -20.83 2.90 41.69
CA VAL A 19 -20.34 1.60 41.23
C VAL A 19 -20.00 1.73 39.75
N LEU A 20 -18.70 1.90 39.45
CA LEU A 20 -18.20 1.90 38.08
C LEU A 20 -18.16 0.45 37.58
N SER A 21 -19.34 -0.10 37.29
CA SER A 21 -19.50 -1.38 36.62
C SER A 21 -18.92 -1.28 35.22
N PHE A 22 -17.65 -1.65 35.08
CA PHE A 22 -17.07 -1.99 33.79
C PHE A 22 -17.87 -3.18 33.24
N LEU A 23 -18.87 -2.90 32.41
CA LEU A 23 -19.27 -3.85 31.37
C LEU A 23 -18.09 -3.93 30.40
N THR A 24 -17.11 -4.76 30.75
CA THR A 24 -16.32 -5.45 29.74
C THR A 24 -17.33 -6.11 28.81
N ALA A 25 -17.41 -5.65 27.56
CA ALA A 25 -18.22 -6.33 26.57
C ALA A 25 -17.81 -7.80 26.59
N ALA A 26 -18.75 -8.69 26.89
CA ALA A 26 -18.46 -10.12 26.85
C ALA A 26 -17.96 -10.43 25.43
N PRO A 27 -16.84 -11.14 25.28
CA PRO A 27 -16.35 -11.48 23.95
C PRO A 27 -17.46 -12.22 23.21
N MET A 28 -17.89 -11.67 22.08
CA MET A 28 -18.97 -12.24 21.27
C MET A 28 -18.68 -13.73 21.06
N LEU A 29 -19.62 -14.58 21.47
CA LEU A 29 -19.54 -16.01 21.19
C LEU A 29 -19.91 -16.24 19.72
N GLN A 30 -19.01 -15.81 18.82
CA GLN A 30 -19.17 -16.03 17.39
C GLN A 30 -19.41 -17.53 17.16
N ALA A 31 -20.45 -17.88 16.42
CA ALA A 31 -20.70 -19.27 16.06
C ALA A 31 -19.48 -19.80 15.31
N GLN A 32 -18.83 -20.83 15.86
CA GLN A 32 -17.62 -21.38 15.29
C GLN A 32 -17.96 -22.02 13.94
N VAL A 33 -17.67 -21.31 12.85
CA VAL A 33 -17.95 -21.80 11.49
C VAL A 33 -17.26 -23.15 11.31
N PRO A 34 -17.98 -24.24 10.95
CA PRO A 34 -17.37 -25.55 10.82
C PRO A 34 -16.23 -25.54 9.81
N PRO A 35 -15.04 -26.10 10.11
CA PRO A 35 -13.89 -26.08 9.19
C PRO A 35 -14.18 -26.66 7.80
N ALA A 36 -15.16 -27.57 7.71
CA ALA A 36 -15.66 -28.11 6.45
C ALA A 36 -16.18 -27.03 5.48
N VAL A 37 -16.72 -25.90 5.96
CA VAL A 37 -17.15 -24.76 5.13
C VAL A 37 -15.94 -24.18 4.38
N GLY A 38 -14.83 -23.98 5.07
CA GLY A 38 -13.57 -23.54 4.47
C GLY A 38 -13.03 -24.57 3.47
N SER A 39 -13.09 -25.87 3.80
CA SER A 39 -12.69 -26.95 2.88
C SER A 39 -13.57 -27.03 1.62
N TYR A 40 -14.87 -26.76 1.74
CA TYR A 40 -15.80 -26.72 0.62
C TYR A 40 -15.54 -25.50 -0.29
N LEU A 41 -15.39 -24.30 0.28
CA LEU A 41 -15.09 -23.10 -0.50
C LEU A 41 -13.70 -23.18 -1.17
N GLY A 42 -12.72 -23.82 -0.52
CA GLY A 42 -11.37 -24.00 -1.06
C GLY A 42 -11.26 -24.90 -2.30
N VAL A 43 -12.31 -25.67 -2.65
CA VAL A 43 -12.38 -26.43 -3.91
C VAL A 43 -13.28 -25.77 -4.97
N VAL A 44 -13.97 -24.67 -4.64
CA VAL A 44 -14.71 -23.87 -5.64
C VAL A 44 -13.71 -23.13 -6.53
N LYS A 45 -13.96 -23.15 -7.83
CA LYS A 45 -13.13 -22.48 -8.85
C LYS A 45 -13.87 -21.30 -9.48
N ASN A 46 -13.10 -20.29 -9.89
CA ASN A 46 -13.56 -19.10 -10.60
C ASN A 46 -14.77 -18.42 -9.93
N SER A 47 -14.70 -18.20 -8.62
CA SER A 47 -15.74 -17.49 -7.86
C SER A 47 -15.15 -16.46 -6.90
N ASP A 48 -15.36 -15.20 -7.28
CA ASP A 48 -15.34 -13.99 -6.45
C ASP A 48 -16.00 -14.18 -5.06
N TRP A 49 -17.18 -14.78 -5.02
CA TRP A 49 -17.91 -15.07 -3.79
C TRP A 49 -17.16 -16.07 -2.90
N ALA A 50 -16.64 -17.16 -3.47
CA ALA A 50 -15.84 -18.12 -2.71
C ALA A 50 -14.51 -17.53 -2.22
N VAL A 51 -13.93 -16.57 -2.95
CA VAL A 51 -12.77 -15.78 -2.49
C VAL A 51 -13.15 -14.93 -1.27
N MET A 52 -14.24 -14.15 -1.33
CA MET A 52 -14.72 -13.36 -0.19
C MET A 52 -15.09 -14.24 1.02
N GLY A 53 -15.70 -15.41 0.78
CA GLY A 53 -16.05 -16.38 1.81
C GLY A 53 -14.82 -16.96 2.53
N GLN A 54 -13.78 -17.33 1.78
CA GLN A 54 -12.50 -17.74 2.36
C GLN A 54 -11.82 -16.59 3.13
N ALA A 55 -11.79 -15.38 2.57
CA ALA A 55 -11.20 -14.21 3.22
C ALA A 55 -11.88 -13.87 4.56
N ALA A 56 -13.22 -13.96 4.63
CA ALA A 56 -13.98 -13.74 5.87
C ALA A 56 -13.66 -14.78 6.96
N LEU A 57 -13.34 -16.02 6.56
CA LEU A 57 -12.88 -17.10 7.44
C LEU A 57 -11.38 -17.01 7.79
N GLY A 58 -10.66 -16.00 7.30
CA GLY A 58 -9.21 -15.85 7.51
C GLY A 58 -8.36 -16.84 6.70
N LEU A 59 -8.91 -17.41 5.62
CA LEU A 59 -8.25 -18.37 4.74
C LEU A 59 -7.70 -17.67 3.49
N THR A 60 -6.51 -18.08 3.04
CA THR A 60 -5.93 -17.66 1.76
C THR A 60 -6.47 -18.55 0.63
N PRO A 61 -7.20 -18.01 -0.37
CA PRO A 61 -7.67 -18.81 -1.49
C PRO A 61 -6.50 -19.33 -2.34
N SER A 62 -6.60 -20.59 -2.76
CA SER A 62 -5.55 -21.25 -3.57
C SER A 62 -5.52 -20.79 -5.04
N ASP A 63 -6.57 -20.09 -5.50
CA ASP A 63 -6.78 -19.77 -6.90
C ASP A 63 -7.50 -18.43 -7.04
N ILE A 64 -6.74 -17.42 -7.44
CA ILE A 64 -7.22 -16.05 -7.72
C ILE A 64 -6.76 -15.57 -9.10
N ALA A 65 -6.21 -16.47 -9.93
CA ALA A 65 -5.63 -16.10 -11.23
C ALA A 65 -6.69 -15.58 -12.21
N PHE A 66 -7.92 -16.09 -12.11
CA PHE A 66 -9.07 -15.61 -12.89
C PHE A 66 -9.40 -14.13 -12.63
N LEU A 67 -9.08 -13.59 -11.44
CA LEU A 67 -9.31 -12.17 -11.12
C LEU A 67 -8.31 -11.21 -11.83
N LYS A 68 -7.32 -11.72 -12.59
CA LYS A 68 -6.40 -10.89 -13.39
C LYS A 68 -7.02 -10.36 -14.70
N THR A 69 -8.15 -10.92 -15.14
CA THR A 69 -8.90 -10.49 -16.33
C THR A 69 -10.39 -10.48 -16.00
N ILE A 70 -11.10 -9.39 -16.28
CA ILE A 70 -12.55 -9.32 -16.03
C ILE A 70 -13.32 -10.27 -16.97
N ASP A 71 -14.28 -11.02 -16.44
CA ASP A 71 -15.28 -11.77 -17.22
C ASP A 71 -16.63 -11.06 -17.10
N GLY A 72 -16.77 -9.94 -17.82
CA GLY A 72 -17.92 -9.04 -17.72
C GLY A 72 -17.65 -7.64 -18.25
N VAL A 73 -18.67 -6.79 -18.23
CA VAL A 73 -18.62 -5.38 -18.69
C VAL A 73 -19.52 -4.42 -17.90
N THR A 74 -20.41 -4.94 -17.06
CA THR A 74 -21.36 -4.17 -16.24
C THR A 74 -20.70 -3.63 -14.96
N ALA A 75 -21.33 -2.66 -14.30
CA ALA A 75 -20.83 -2.15 -13.02
C ALA A 75 -20.79 -3.24 -11.92
N ASN A 76 -21.73 -4.21 -11.94
CA ASN A 76 -21.72 -5.35 -11.02
C ASN A 76 -20.48 -6.23 -11.19
N ASP A 77 -20.10 -6.57 -12.43
CA ASP A 77 -18.99 -7.48 -12.72
C ASP A 77 -17.67 -6.94 -12.15
N TYR A 78 -17.39 -5.65 -12.42
CA TYR A 78 -16.24 -4.95 -11.84
C TYR A 78 -16.32 -4.88 -10.31
N SER A 79 -17.52 -4.64 -9.77
CA SER A 79 -17.72 -4.47 -8.32
C SER A 79 -17.44 -5.75 -7.53
N THR A 80 -17.89 -6.93 -7.98
CA THR A 80 -17.62 -8.17 -7.23
C THR A 80 -16.16 -8.61 -7.35
N TYR A 81 -15.50 -8.36 -8.49
CA TYR A 81 -14.05 -8.56 -8.64
C TYR A 81 -13.25 -7.63 -7.70
N ILE A 82 -13.64 -6.35 -7.61
CA ILE A 82 -13.06 -5.40 -6.64
C ILE A 82 -13.28 -5.89 -5.20
N LEU A 83 -14.48 -6.31 -4.84
CA LEU A 83 -14.80 -6.80 -3.49
C LEU A 83 -14.01 -8.08 -3.15
N ALA A 84 -13.82 -8.99 -4.11
CA ALA A 84 -12.98 -10.17 -3.96
C ALA A 84 -11.51 -9.81 -3.70
N LEU A 85 -10.90 -8.97 -4.53
CA LEU A 85 -9.49 -8.55 -4.37
C LEU A 85 -9.25 -7.75 -3.08
N THR A 86 -10.15 -6.81 -2.77
CA THR A 86 -10.05 -5.98 -1.56
C THR A 86 -10.26 -6.79 -0.28
N SER A 87 -11.06 -7.86 -0.30
CA SER A 87 -11.19 -8.81 0.83
C SER A 87 -9.83 -9.42 1.25
N LEU A 88 -8.97 -9.70 0.27
CA LEU A 88 -7.61 -10.23 0.47
C LEU A 88 -6.59 -9.15 0.85
N GLY A 89 -6.92 -7.88 0.67
CA GLY A 89 -6.00 -6.75 0.85
C GLY A 89 -5.23 -6.35 -0.41
N ILE A 90 -5.59 -6.91 -1.57
CA ILE A 90 -4.95 -6.65 -2.87
C ILE A 90 -5.58 -5.38 -3.49
N ASP A 91 -4.78 -4.48 -4.08
CA ASP A 91 -5.34 -3.33 -4.79
C ASP A 91 -5.84 -3.73 -6.20
N PRO A 92 -7.16 -3.64 -6.47
CA PRO A 92 -7.74 -3.89 -7.79
C PRO A 92 -7.29 -2.91 -8.90
N ARG A 93 -6.51 -1.87 -8.58
CA ARG A 93 -5.85 -0.99 -9.57
C ARG A 93 -4.68 -1.67 -10.29
N TYR A 94 -4.06 -2.68 -9.68
CA TYR A 94 -2.73 -3.17 -10.07
C TYR A 94 -2.58 -4.71 -10.12
N PHE A 95 -3.66 -5.47 -9.91
CA PHE A 95 -3.60 -6.94 -9.90
C PHE A 95 -3.70 -7.59 -11.29
N GLY A 96 -4.51 -7.01 -12.18
CA GLY A 96 -4.85 -7.54 -13.49
C GLY A 96 -4.34 -6.71 -14.66
N SER A 97 -4.89 -6.95 -15.86
CA SER A 97 -4.55 -6.20 -17.08
C SER A 97 -5.12 -4.78 -17.14
N GLU A 98 -6.02 -4.41 -16.23
CA GLU A 98 -6.66 -3.09 -16.17
C GLU A 98 -6.83 -2.61 -14.73
N ASN A 99 -7.04 -1.29 -14.57
CA ASN A 99 -7.41 -0.68 -13.30
C ASN A 99 -8.93 -0.80 -13.11
N LEU A 100 -9.38 -1.87 -12.43
CA LEU A 100 -10.80 -2.18 -12.26
C LEU A 100 -11.58 -1.05 -11.57
N VAL A 101 -10.95 -0.27 -10.68
CA VAL A 101 -11.60 0.85 -9.97
C VAL A 101 -11.92 1.99 -10.92
N GLU A 102 -11.01 2.31 -11.83
CA GLU A 102 -11.22 3.33 -12.85
C GLU A 102 -12.22 2.84 -13.91
N SER A 103 -12.12 1.56 -14.32
CA SER A 103 -13.12 0.94 -15.20
C SER A 103 -14.53 0.93 -14.60
N LEU A 104 -14.68 0.77 -13.27
CA LEU A 104 -15.95 0.94 -12.56
C LEU A 104 -16.41 2.41 -12.56
N ARG A 105 -15.52 3.37 -12.26
CA ARG A 105 -15.87 4.81 -12.30
C ARG A 105 -16.35 5.27 -13.67
N GLN A 106 -15.84 4.66 -14.75
CA GLN A 106 -16.29 4.90 -16.13
C GLN A 106 -17.68 4.31 -16.45
N LYS A 107 -18.31 3.57 -15.53
CA LYS A 107 -19.74 3.18 -15.61
C LYS A 107 -20.68 4.22 -15.00
N ALA A 108 -20.15 5.24 -14.32
CA ALA A 108 -20.97 6.28 -13.71
C ALA A 108 -21.57 7.22 -14.76
N SER A 109 -22.88 7.45 -14.67
CA SER A 109 -23.60 8.38 -15.54
C SER A 109 -24.75 9.01 -14.78
N SER A 110 -24.93 10.33 -14.92
CA SER A 110 -26.07 11.08 -14.34
C SER A 110 -26.22 10.98 -12.81
N GLY A 111 -25.17 10.57 -12.09
CA GLY A 111 -25.16 10.43 -10.62
C GLY A 111 -25.55 9.05 -10.09
N GLN A 112 -25.50 8.01 -10.94
CA GLN A 112 -25.70 6.59 -10.61
C GLN A 112 -24.64 5.73 -11.32
N LEU A 113 -24.37 4.52 -10.83
CA LEU A 113 -23.37 3.57 -11.35
C LEU A 113 -24.01 2.42 -12.13
N GLY A 114 -23.83 2.42 -13.47
CA GLY A 114 -24.26 1.31 -14.32
C GLY A 114 -25.54 1.60 -15.09
N ASP A 115 -26.50 0.66 -15.05
CA ASP A 115 -27.73 0.74 -15.84
C ASP A 115 -28.78 1.64 -15.15
N PRO A 116 -29.25 2.73 -15.78
CA PRO A 116 -30.17 3.68 -15.15
C PRO A 116 -31.56 3.12 -14.83
N THR A 117 -31.85 1.86 -15.20
CA THR A 117 -33.07 1.14 -14.79
C THR A 117 -32.89 0.36 -13.48
N LEU A 118 -31.65 0.14 -13.03
CA LEU A 118 -31.29 -0.65 -11.85
C LEU A 118 -30.97 0.22 -10.62
N VAL A 119 -30.77 -0.45 -9.47
CA VAL A 119 -30.29 0.14 -8.21
C VAL A 119 -29.24 -0.75 -7.53
N ASN A 120 -29.10 -2.01 -7.94
CA ASN A 120 -28.19 -2.96 -7.29
C ASN A 120 -26.73 -2.73 -7.67
N ASP A 121 -26.46 -2.22 -8.88
CA ASP A 121 -25.13 -1.79 -9.33
C ASP A 121 -24.65 -0.52 -8.63
N ASP A 122 -25.52 0.40 -8.22
CA ASP A 122 -25.14 1.49 -7.31
C ASP A 122 -24.69 0.94 -5.95
N MET A 123 -25.46 0.00 -5.39
CA MET A 123 -25.13 -0.58 -4.08
C MET A 123 -23.81 -1.37 -4.13
N PHE A 124 -23.62 -2.21 -5.15
CA PHE A 124 -22.37 -2.94 -5.37
C PHE A 124 -21.21 -2.01 -5.71
N GLY A 125 -21.44 -1.00 -6.56
CA GLY A 125 -20.47 0.00 -6.97
C GLY A 125 -19.99 0.85 -5.80
N LEU A 126 -20.90 1.31 -4.93
CA LEU A 126 -20.58 2.03 -3.72
C LEU A 126 -19.76 1.17 -2.74
N LEU A 127 -20.15 -0.10 -2.53
CA LEU A 127 -19.40 -1.06 -1.73
C LEU A 127 -17.97 -1.25 -2.28
N ALA A 128 -17.83 -1.40 -3.59
CA ALA A 128 -16.56 -1.64 -4.29
C ALA A 128 -15.64 -0.40 -4.31
N LEU A 129 -16.18 0.79 -4.60
CA LEU A 129 -15.42 2.05 -4.52
C LEU A 129 -14.84 2.23 -3.12
N VAL A 130 -15.69 2.14 -2.09
CA VAL A 130 -15.26 2.26 -0.69
C VAL A 130 -14.25 1.18 -0.33
N SER A 131 -14.48 -0.10 -0.67
CA SER A 131 -13.55 -1.19 -0.32
C SER A 131 -12.18 -1.00 -0.96
N SER A 132 -12.11 -0.43 -2.16
CA SER A 132 -10.86 -0.12 -2.86
C SER A 132 -10.09 1.08 -2.27
N GLY A 133 -10.62 1.73 -1.24
CA GLY A 133 -10.04 2.91 -0.60
C GLY A 133 -10.39 4.24 -1.29
N VAL A 134 -11.51 4.34 -2.02
CA VAL A 134 -12.03 5.65 -2.45
C VAL A 134 -12.60 6.37 -1.21
N PRO A 135 -12.20 7.62 -0.91
CA PRO A 135 -12.69 8.36 0.26
C PRO A 135 -14.20 8.57 0.24
N THR A 136 -14.83 8.63 1.42
CA THR A 136 -16.26 8.99 1.56
C THR A 136 -16.56 10.45 1.17
N SER A 137 -15.52 11.26 0.97
CA SER A 137 -15.59 12.63 0.43
C SER A 137 -15.44 12.70 -1.09
N ASP A 138 -15.30 11.56 -1.80
CA ASP A 138 -15.26 11.52 -3.26
C ASP A 138 -16.64 11.89 -3.84
N SER A 139 -16.66 12.66 -4.93
CA SER A 139 -17.90 13.21 -5.49
C SER A 139 -18.83 12.13 -6.07
N LEU A 140 -18.28 11.01 -6.56
CA LEU A 140 -19.10 9.88 -6.98
C LEU A 140 -19.70 9.19 -5.76
N VAL A 141 -18.89 8.86 -4.74
CA VAL A 141 -19.38 8.24 -3.47
C VAL A 141 -20.49 9.06 -2.81
N ILE A 142 -20.40 10.40 -2.81
CA ILE A 142 -21.46 11.30 -2.32
C ILE A 142 -22.73 11.24 -3.21
N SER A 143 -22.55 11.09 -4.52
CA SER A 143 -23.66 10.95 -5.48
C SER A 143 -24.38 9.62 -5.29
N GLU A 144 -23.66 8.50 -5.23
CA GLU A 144 -24.20 7.15 -4.98
C GLU A 144 -25.02 7.09 -3.67
N VAL A 145 -24.48 7.63 -2.57
CA VAL A 145 -25.19 7.72 -1.28
C VAL A 145 -26.50 8.51 -1.40
N SER A 146 -26.51 9.56 -2.23
CA SER A 146 -27.70 10.39 -2.47
C SER A 146 -28.71 9.69 -3.38
N TYR A 147 -28.23 9.01 -4.43
CA TYR A 147 -29.05 8.25 -5.37
C TYR A 147 -29.72 7.06 -4.69
N ILE A 148 -28.96 6.18 -4.02
CA ILE A 148 -29.51 5.03 -3.29
C ILE A 148 -30.58 5.49 -2.29
N LYS A 149 -30.32 6.55 -1.51
CA LYS A 149 -31.34 7.12 -0.60
C LYS A 149 -32.59 7.63 -1.32
N SER A 150 -32.46 8.19 -2.52
CA SER A 150 -33.61 8.61 -3.35
C SER A 150 -34.44 7.45 -3.90
N ARG A 151 -33.88 6.22 -3.91
CA ARG A 151 -34.55 4.98 -4.35
C ARG A 151 -35.22 4.20 -3.23
N GLN A 152 -35.22 4.68 -1.97
CA GLN A 152 -35.97 4.02 -0.90
C GLN A 152 -37.49 4.04 -1.20
N LEU A 153 -38.10 2.86 -1.18
CA LEU A 153 -39.50 2.67 -1.54
C LEU A 153 -40.48 3.11 -0.43
N PRO A 154 -41.77 3.34 -0.75
CA PRO A 154 -42.78 3.78 0.23
C PRO A 154 -43.04 2.80 1.38
N ASP A 155 -42.70 1.52 1.20
CA ASP A 155 -42.75 0.47 2.22
C ASP A 155 -41.52 0.47 3.15
N ASN A 156 -40.58 1.40 2.95
CA ASN A 156 -39.32 1.61 3.67
C ASN A 156 -38.14 0.70 3.25
N SER A 157 -38.29 -0.04 2.16
CA SER A 157 -37.31 -1.01 1.63
C SER A 157 -36.56 -0.49 0.37
N TRP A 158 -35.76 -1.36 -0.24
CA TRP A 158 -35.22 -1.21 -1.60
C TRP A 158 -35.48 -2.46 -2.44
N ASP A 159 -35.37 -2.33 -3.76
CA ASP A 159 -35.37 -3.46 -4.69
C ASP A 159 -34.31 -3.31 -5.78
N PHE A 160 -34.22 -4.33 -6.64
CA PHE A 160 -33.25 -4.44 -7.73
C PHE A 160 -33.43 -3.38 -8.83
N THR A 161 -34.66 -2.93 -9.10
CA THR A 161 -34.95 -1.96 -10.19
C THR A 161 -35.57 -0.66 -9.69
N THR A 162 -35.31 0.42 -10.43
CA THR A 162 -35.96 1.73 -10.29
C THR A 162 -37.47 1.73 -10.56
N SER A 163 -38.00 0.64 -11.14
CA SER A 163 -39.42 0.47 -11.49
C SER A 163 -40.22 -0.36 -10.47
N SER A 164 -39.54 -0.97 -9.50
CA SER A 164 -40.14 -1.83 -8.48
C SER A 164 -41.02 -1.03 -7.53
N THR A 165 -42.15 -1.62 -7.12
CA THR A 165 -43.17 -0.96 -6.27
C THR A 165 -43.32 -1.56 -4.88
N ALA A 166 -42.62 -2.66 -4.60
CA ALA A 166 -42.39 -3.26 -3.30
C ALA A 166 -40.97 -3.85 -3.32
N GLY A 167 -40.26 -3.83 -2.19
CA GLY A 167 -38.86 -4.26 -2.16
C GLY A 167 -38.58 -5.65 -1.64
N SER A 168 -37.30 -6.00 -1.69
CA SER A 168 -36.74 -7.29 -1.30
C SER A 168 -35.84 -7.15 -0.08
N VAL A 169 -35.75 -8.22 0.70
CA VAL A 169 -34.91 -8.28 1.90
C VAL A 169 -33.43 -8.13 1.54
N ASP A 170 -32.97 -8.88 0.53
CA ASP A 170 -31.59 -8.90 0.06
C ASP A 170 -31.10 -7.50 -0.36
N MET A 171 -31.88 -6.77 -1.16
CA MET A 171 -31.55 -5.42 -1.61
C MET A 171 -31.64 -4.40 -0.47
N THR A 172 -32.57 -4.56 0.46
CA THR A 172 -32.65 -3.69 1.65
C THR A 172 -31.44 -3.88 2.57
N ALA A 173 -31.00 -5.11 2.78
CA ALA A 173 -29.79 -5.43 3.55
C ALA A 173 -28.51 -4.93 2.85
N MET A 174 -28.45 -5.04 1.52
CA MET A 174 -27.35 -4.51 0.71
C MET A 174 -27.29 -2.97 0.75
N ALA A 175 -28.43 -2.28 0.65
CA ALA A 175 -28.53 -0.83 0.77
C ALA A 175 -28.05 -0.34 2.15
N ILE A 176 -28.40 -1.05 3.23
CA ILE A 176 -27.85 -0.78 4.57
C ILE A 176 -26.32 -0.84 4.53
N MET A 177 -25.74 -1.94 4.06
CA MET A 177 -24.28 -2.11 4.04
C MET A 177 -23.56 -1.07 3.18
N ALA A 178 -24.06 -0.77 1.98
CA ALA A 178 -23.48 0.22 1.07
C ALA A 178 -23.49 1.63 1.66
N LEU A 179 -24.61 2.06 2.25
CA LEU A 179 -24.71 3.35 2.93
C LEU A 179 -23.82 3.39 4.19
N ARG A 180 -23.78 2.29 4.96
CA ARG A 180 -22.94 2.17 6.15
C ARG A 180 -21.44 2.21 5.84
N SER A 181 -20.98 1.55 4.77
CA SER A 181 -19.58 1.61 4.34
C SER A 181 -19.19 3.01 3.88
N ALA A 182 -20.10 3.73 3.22
CA ALA A 182 -19.92 5.12 2.82
C ALA A 182 -20.01 6.15 3.98
N GLY A 183 -20.10 5.69 5.24
CA GLY A 183 -20.06 6.53 6.43
C GLY A 183 -21.41 7.10 6.88
N VAL A 184 -22.54 6.67 6.30
CA VAL A 184 -23.87 7.06 6.78
C VAL A 184 -24.07 6.52 8.20
N GLY A 185 -24.34 7.42 9.16
CA GLY A 185 -24.50 7.06 10.57
C GLY A 185 -25.78 6.30 10.86
N VAL A 186 -25.79 5.41 11.85
CA VAL A 186 -26.93 4.55 12.20
C VAL A 186 -28.21 5.29 12.60
N GLY A 187 -28.10 6.58 12.94
CA GLY A 187 -29.24 7.48 13.20
C GLY A 187 -29.90 8.07 11.95
N ASP A 188 -29.44 7.72 10.74
CA ASP A 188 -30.02 8.19 9.48
C ASP A 188 -31.42 7.61 9.26
N SER A 189 -32.36 8.45 8.85
CA SER A 189 -33.77 8.07 8.73
C SER A 189 -34.00 6.97 7.69
N ALA A 190 -33.18 6.89 6.64
CA ALA A 190 -33.28 5.82 5.65
C ALA A 190 -32.88 4.46 6.23
N LEU A 191 -31.86 4.42 7.09
CA LEU A 191 -31.40 3.19 7.75
C LEU A 191 -32.37 2.73 8.85
N ILE A 192 -32.88 3.64 9.69
CA ILE A 192 -33.88 3.32 10.73
C ILE A 192 -35.14 2.70 10.09
N LYS A 193 -35.55 3.25 8.95
CA LYS A 193 -36.63 2.73 8.11
C LYS A 193 -36.35 1.31 7.57
N ALA A 194 -35.15 1.09 7.02
CA ALA A 194 -34.70 -0.20 6.51
C ALA A 194 -34.76 -1.30 7.58
N VAL A 195 -34.24 -0.98 8.77
CA VAL A 195 -34.23 -1.86 9.95
C VAL A 195 -35.65 -2.17 10.41
N GLY A 196 -36.58 -1.20 10.34
CA GLY A 196 -38.00 -1.42 10.58
C GLY A 196 -38.63 -2.43 9.62
N TYR A 197 -38.41 -2.26 8.31
CA TYR A 197 -38.87 -3.21 7.29
C TYR A 197 -38.32 -4.62 7.51
N LEU A 198 -37.03 -4.76 7.81
CA LEU A 198 -36.42 -6.06 8.10
C LEU A 198 -37.01 -6.70 9.37
N ALA A 199 -37.26 -5.92 10.44
CA ALA A 199 -37.86 -6.43 11.68
C ALA A 199 -39.31 -6.89 11.51
N ASP A 200 -40.12 -6.17 10.73
CA ASP A 200 -41.50 -6.55 10.44
C ASP A 200 -41.59 -7.69 9.38
N THR A 201 -40.47 -8.08 8.76
CA THR A 201 -40.35 -9.16 7.76
C THR A 201 -39.73 -10.47 8.30
N GLN A 202 -39.14 -10.47 9.50
CA GLN A 202 -38.48 -11.66 10.06
C GLN A 202 -39.49 -12.78 10.40
N ASN A 203 -39.16 -14.02 10.04
CA ASN A 203 -39.98 -15.19 10.36
C ASN A 203 -39.68 -15.75 11.77
N ASN A 204 -40.63 -16.51 12.30
CA ASN A 204 -40.53 -17.15 13.63
C ASN A 204 -39.42 -18.22 13.76
N ASP A 205 -38.74 -18.58 12.67
CA ASP A 205 -37.60 -19.50 12.66
C ASP A 205 -36.23 -18.79 12.73
N GLY A 206 -36.23 -17.48 12.99
CA GLY A 206 -35.03 -16.64 13.05
C GLY A 206 -34.51 -16.17 11.69
N GLY A 207 -35.00 -16.75 10.59
CA GLY A 207 -34.59 -16.43 9.24
C GLY A 207 -35.45 -15.36 8.55
N TRP A 208 -35.05 -15.04 7.31
CA TRP A 208 -35.77 -14.14 6.42
C TRP A 208 -36.10 -14.78 5.07
N PRO A 209 -37.28 -14.47 4.49
CA PRO A 209 -37.57 -14.72 3.08
C PRO A 209 -36.97 -13.62 2.18
N LEU A 210 -37.02 -13.81 0.86
CA LEU A 210 -36.68 -12.74 -0.10
C LEU A 210 -37.72 -11.61 -0.09
N PHE A 211 -38.99 -11.96 0.08
CA PHE A 211 -40.13 -11.04 0.12
C PHE A 211 -41.06 -11.35 1.32
N PRO A 212 -41.75 -10.34 1.90
CA PRO A 212 -42.61 -10.54 3.07
C PRO A 212 -43.67 -11.63 2.90
N GLY A 213 -43.82 -12.48 3.92
CA GLY A 213 -44.75 -13.63 3.92
C GLY A 213 -44.22 -14.89 3.19
N GLY A 214 -43.02 -14.85 2.62
CA GLY A 214 -42.35 -16.04 2.08
C GLY A 214 -41.75 -16.94 3.16
N ALA A 215 -41.25 -18.12 2.74
CA ALA A 215 -40.46 -19.00 3.59
C ALA A 215 -39.00 -18.50 3.73
N SER A 216 -38.40 -18.70 4.91
CA SER A 216 -37.03 -18.29 5.19
C SER A 216 -36.01 -19.07 4.38
N ASN A 217 -34.97 -18.38 3.88
CA ASN A 217 -33.86 -19.00 3.14
C ASN A 217 -32.49 -18.47 3.61
N THR A 218 -31.44 -19.21 3.27
CA THR A 218 -30.05 -18.96 3.66
C THR A 218 -29.46 -17.69 3.04
N GLU A 219 -29.80 -17.36 1.78
CA GLU A 219 -29.24 -16.18 1.09
C GLU A 219 -29.74 -14.90 1.76
N SER A 220 -31.07 -14.71 1.84
CA SER A 220 -31.68 -13.54 2.49
C SER A 220 -31.29 -13.40 3.97
N THR A 221 -31.24 -14.52 4.71
CA THR A 221 -30.85 -14.50 6.14
C THR A 221 -29.38 -14.10 6.33
N ALA A 222 -28.48 -14.53 5.45
CA ALA A 222 -27.07 -14.16 5.49
C ALA A 222 -26.83 -12.69 5.09
N TRP A 223 -27.56 -12.18 4.10
CA TRP A 223 -27.55 -10.75 3.76
C TRP A 223 -28.01 -9.88 4.93
N VAL A 224 -29.13 -10.23 5.59
CA VAL A 224 -29.61 -9.49 6.78
C VAL A 224 -28.62 -9.57 7.93
N LEU A 225 -28.14 -10.76 8.29
CA LEU A 225 -27.18 -10.90 9.41
C LEU A 225 -25.90 -10.07 9.18
N SER A 226 -25.42 -10.01 7.93
CA SER A 226 -24.32 -9.12 7.53
C SER A 226 -24.69 -7.64 7.72
N ALA A 227 -25.89 -7.22 7.30
CA ALA A 227 -26.35 -5.85 7.51
C ALA A 227 -26.45 -5.46 8.99
N LEU A 228 -26.90 -6.37 9.86
CA LEU A 228 -26.94 -6.15 11.32
C LEU A 228 -25.54 -5.92 11.90
N TYR A 229 -24.53 -6.72 11.52
CA TYR A 229 -23.15 -6.46 11.96
C TYR A 229 -22.60 -5.13 11.44
N SER A 230 -22.98 -4.68 10.23
CA SER A 230 -22.59 -3.35 9.72
C SER A 230 -23.20 -2.17 10.50
N LEU A 231 -24.35 -2.40 11.16
CA LEU A 231 -24.99 -1.46 12.08
C LEU A 231 -24.37 -1.49 13.50
N GLY A 232 -23.68 -2.59 13.85
CA GLY A 232 -23.21 -2.86 15.21
C GLY A 232 -24.25 -3.54 16.10
N ASP A 233 -25.31 -4.09 15.51
CA ASP A 233 -26.39 -4.82 16.21
C ASP A 233 -25.94 -6.22 16.64
N HIS A 234 -26.57 -6.75 17.68
CA HIS A 234 -26.33 -8.12 18.17
C HIS A 234 -27.45 -9.07 17.69
N PRO A 235 -27.13 -10.25 17.09
CA PRO A 235 -28.13 -11.15 16.51
C PRO A 235 -29.16 -11.69 17.52
N ASP A 236 -28.80 -11.81 18.79
CA ASP A 236 -29.69 -12.24 19.89
C ASP A 236 -30.91 -11.31 20.09
N PHE A 237 -30.83 -10.04 19.68
CA PHE A 237 -31.99 -9.14 19.70
C PHE A 237 -32.98 -9.42 18.58
N TRP A 238 -32.55 -10.20 17.58
CA TRP A 238 -33.27 -10.64 16.40
C TRP A 238 -33.63 -12.13 16.51
N ALA A 239 -34.05 -12.56 17.70
CA ALA A 239 -34.35 -13.96 18.02
C ALA A 239 -35.86 -14.19 18.30
N PRO A 240 -36.75 -14.10 17.28
CA PRO A 240 -38.17 -14.43 17.45
C PRO A 240 -38.32 -15.88 17.94
N GLN A 241 -39.21 -16.07 18.92
CA GLN A 241 -39.39 -17.35 19.64
C GLN A 241 -38.10 -17.94 20.27
N GLY A 242 -37.01 -17.17 20.35
CA GLY A 242 -35.72 -17.62 20.87
C GLY A 242 -34.80 -18.28 19.83
N VAL A 243 -35.10 -18.16 18.52
CA VAL A 243 -34.24 -18.65 17.43
C VAL A 243 -33.66 -17.45 16.68
N SER A 244 -32.34 -17.31 16.65
CA SER A 244 -31.65 -16.19 15.98
C SER A 244 -31.32 -16.48 14.50
N PRO A 245 -30.95 -15.47 13.68
CA PRO A 245 -30.34 -15.70 12.38
C PRO A 245 -29.11 -16.63 12.40
N VAL A 246 -28.33 -16.61 13.50
CA VAL A 246 -27.14 -17.44 13.65
C VAL A 246 -27.53 -18.91 13.81
N ASP A 247 -28.59 -19.20 14.57
CA ASP A 247 -29.17 -20.54 14.70
C ASP A 247 -29.75 -21.02 13.38
N TYR A 248 -30.53 -20.16 12.69
CA TYR A 248 -31.10 -20.48 11.37
C TYR A 248 -30.00 -20.89 10.38
N LEU A 249 -28.96 -20.06 10.21
CA LEU A 249 -27.88 -20.31 9.26
C LEU A 249 -27.02 -21.53 9.66
N SER A 250 -26.74 -21.70 10.95
CA SER A 250 -26.00 -22.85 11.47
C SER A 250 -26.76 -24.16 11.20
N ALA A 251 -28.10 -24.16 11.29
CA ALA A 251 -28.97 -25.28 10.92
C ALA A 251 -29.10 -25.52 9.40
N ARG A 252 -28.35 -24.80 8.55
CA ARG A 252 -28.27 -25.01 7.08
C ARG A 252 -26.93 -25.56 6.63
N ILE A 253 -25.87 -25.41 7.44
CA ILE A 253 -24.53 -25.95 7.14
C ILE A 253 -24.57 -27.48 7.22
N GLN A 254 -24.27 -28.14 6.09
CA GLN A 254 -24.22 -29.58 6.00
C GLN A 254 -22.88 -30.14 6.51
N PRO A 255 -22.80 -31.42 6.91
CA PRO A 255 -21.55 -32.04 7.37
C PRO A 255 -20.41 -32.01 6.33
N THR A 256 -20.74 -31.85 5.04
CA THR A 256 -19.80 -31.70 3.92
C THR A 256 -19.38 -30.24 3.66
N GLY A 257 -19.82 -29.28 4.48
CA GLY A 257 -19.39 -27.89 4.46
C GLY A 257 -20.24 -26.93 3.62
N TYR A 258 -21.09 -27.42 2.71
CA TYR A 258 -21.97 -26.55 1.95
C TYR A 258 -23.19 -26.09 2.76
N ALA A 259 -23.72 -24.90 2.49
CA ALA A 259 -24.96 -24.42 3.05
C ALA A 259 -26.15 -24.82 2.16
N ALA A 260 -27.15 -25.50 2.73
CA ALA A 260 -28.43 -25.72 2.06
C ALA A 260 -29.18 -24.38 1.88
N PHE A 261 -29.98 -24.25 0.82
CA PHE A 261 -30.72 -23.01 0.55
C PHE A 261 -31.85 -22.76 1.56
N ASP A 262 -32.51 -23.81 2.04
CA ASP A 262 -33.58 -23.77 3.04
C ASP A 262 -33.59 -25.09 3.85
N SER A 263 -34.69 -25.35 4.58
CA SER A 263 -34.86 -26.56 5.41
C SER A 263 -35.27 -27.83 4.64
N VAL A 264 -35.62 -27.73 3.35
CA VAL A 264 -36.08 -28.87 2.52
C VAL A 264 -35.10 -29.20 1.37
N SER A 265 -34.18 -28.29 1.08
CA SER A 265 -33.10 -28.42 0.12
C SER A 265 -32.09 -29.49 0.55
N THR A 266 -32.10 -30.63 -0.14
CA THR A 266 -31.26 -31.81 0.17
C THR A 266 -30.16 -32.08 -0.86
N THR A 267 -30.07 -31.26 -1.91
CA THR A 267 -29.11 -31.39 -3.01
C THR A 267 -28.42 -30.07 -3.32
N THR A 268 -27.21 -30.14 -3.90
CA THR A 268 -26.44 -28.98 -4.33
C THR A 268 -26.90 -28.49 -5.71
N THR A 269 -26.83 -27.18 -5.94
CA THR A 269 -27.08 -26.54 -7.24
C THR A 269 -25.89 -25.69 -7.67
N VAL A 270 -25.94 -25.10 -8.87
CA VAL A 270 -24.94 -24.13 -9.32
C VAL A 270 -24.86 -22.86 -8.46
N ARG A 271 -25.90 -22.55 -7.66
CA ARG A 271 -25.90 -21.43 -6.71
C ARG A 271 -25.26 -21.77 -5.36
N THR A 272 -25.20 -23.06 -4.97
CA THR A 272 -24.74 -23.48 -3.64
C THR A 272 -23.35 -22.94 -3.23
N PRO A 273 -22.35 -22.76 -4.12
CA PRO A 273 -21.10 -22.07 -3.76
C PRO A 273 -21.33 -20.62 -3.28
N VAL A 274 -22.22 -19.88 -3.93
CA VAL A 274 -22.59 -18.51 -3.57
C VAL A 274 -23.40 -18.49 -2.27
N THR A 275 -24.41 -19.35 -2.16
CA THR A 275 -25.21 -19.57 -0.93
C THR A 275 -24.31 -19.85 0.29
N THR A 276 -23.30 -20.71 0.11
CA THR A 276 -22.33 -21.07 1.15
C THR A 276 -21.38 -19.91 1.47
N SER A 277 -20.99 -19.11 0.47
CA SER A 277 -20.14 -17.94 0.66
C SER A 277 -20.83 -16.87 1.49
N TYR A 278 -22.10 -16.57 1.20
CA TYR A 278 -22.91 -15.65 2.02
C TYR A 278 -23.01 -16.13 3.46
N ALA A 279 -23.36 -17.41 3.67
CA ALA A 279 -23.47 -18.01 5.00
C ALA A 279 -22.13 -18.00 5.77
N ALA A 280 -21.00 -18.25 5.08
CA ALA A 280 -19.66 -18.20 5.68
C ALA A 280 -19.28 -16.79 6.16
N ILE A 281 -19.56 -15.76 5.36
CA ILE A 281 -19.28 -14.35 5.69
C ILE A 281 -20.11 -13.93 6.92
N ALA A 282 -21.42 -14.22 6.89
CA ALA A 282 -22.33 -13.88 7.98
C ALA A 282 -22.00 -14.64 9.28
N LEU A 283 -21.78 -15.95 9.23
CA LEU A 283 -21.43 -16.74 10.43
C LEU A 283 -20.04 -16.37 11.00
N ALA A 284 -19.10 -15.89 10.18
CA ALA A 284 -17.81 -15.36 10.62
C ALA A 284 -17.90 -13.98 11.32
N GLY A 285 -19.11 -13.43 11.51
CA GLY A 285 -19.31 -12.07 12.05
C GLY A 285 -18.79 -10.98 11.12
N LYS A 286 -18.79 -11.23 9.81
CA LYS A 286 -18.38 -10.28 8.78
C LYS A 286 -19.60 -9.74 8.03
N TYR A 287 -19.35 -8.70 7.25
CA TYR A 287 -20.32 -8.00 6.43
C TYR A 287 -19.61 -7.39 5.22
N TYR A 288 -20.36 -6.81 4.28
CA TYR A 288 -19.78 -6.21 3.08
C TYR A 288 -19.46 -4.71 3.30
N PRO A 289 -18.30 -4.21 2.83
CA PRO A 289 -17.19 -4.98 2.26
C PRO A 289 -16.42 -5.75 3.35
N VAL A 290 -16.01 -6.99 3.05
CA VAL A 290 -15.32 -7.89 4.01
C VAL A 290 -14.02 -7.27 4.56
N ARG A 291 -13.37 -6.44 3.75
CA ARG A 291 -12.23 -5.59 4.12
C ARG A 291 -12.25 -4.33 3.26
N THR A 292 -11.85 -3.22 3.86
CA THR A 292 -11.58 -1.96 3.16
C THR A 292 -10.08 -1.70 3.16
N LEU A 293 -9.54 -1.27 2.02
CA LEU A 293 -8.17 -0.78 1.90
C LEU A 293 -8.08 0.67 2.39
N SER A 294 -6.94 1.06 2.96
CA SER A 294 -6.68 2.46 3.31
C SER A 294 -6.84 3.39 2.09
N PRO A 295 -7.26 4.65 2.26
CA PRO A 295 -7.23 5.62 1.17
C PRO A 295 -5.84 5.78 0.54
N LEU A 296 -5.81 6.23 -0.71
CA LEU A 296 -4.57 6.75 -1.30
C LEU A 296 -4.24 8.09 -0.62
N VAL A 297 -2.95 8.40 -0.49
CA VAL A 297 -2.42 9.66 0.04
C VAL A 297 -1.37 10.24 -0.89
N ASP A 298 -1.30 11.56 -0.98
CA ASP A 298 -0.28 12.23 -1.80
C ASP A 298 1.11 12.09 -1.15
N VAL A 299 2.09 11.65 -1.95
CA VAL A 299 3.50 11.51 -1.56
C VAL A 299 4.42 12.18 -2.58
N ASN A 300 5.56 12.68 -2.10
CA ASN A 300 6.62 13.19 -2.97
C ASN A 300 7.49 12.01 -3.41
N LEU A 301 7.36 11.57 -4.67
CA LEU A 301 8.21 10.55 -5.25
C LEU A 301 9.42 11.16 -5.95
N GLN A 302 10.60 10.59 -5.71
CA GLN A 302 11.83 10.86 -6.43
C GLN A 302 12.41 9.53 -6.95
N VAL A 303 12.56 9.37 -8.26
CA VAL A 303 13.11 8.16 -8.91
C VAL A 303 14.46 8.45 -9.55
N GLU A 304 15.46 7.67 -9.20
CA GLU A 304 16.87 8.00 -9.39
C GLU A 304 17.65 6.81 -9.97
N GLY A 305 17.87 6.80 -11.29
CA GLY A 305 18.61 5.73 -11.97
C GLY A 305 20.13 5.78 -11.74
N GLN A 306 20.89 5.04 -12.53
CA GLN A 306 22.35 5.00 -12.43
C GLN A 306 22.97 6.36 -12.72
N LEU A 307 22.59 6.97 -13.85
CA LEU A 307 23.27 8.17 -14.38
C LEU A 307 22.54 9.48 -14.06
N ALA A 308 21.22 9.46 -13.92
CA ALA A 308 20.40 10.67 -13.76
C ALA A 308 19.09 10.41 -13.00
N ARG A 309 18.45 11.49 -12.57
CA ARG A 309 17.06 11.49 -12.10
C ARG A 309 16.13 11.11 -13.24
N ILE A 310 15.26 10.13 -12.99
CA ILE A 310 14.22 9.68 -13.92
C ILE A 310 12.93 10.47 -13.67
N CYS A 311 12.56 10.69 -12.40
CA CYS A 311 11.30 11.33 -12.01
C CYS A 311 11.47 12.15 -10.72
N ALA A 312 10.73 13.24 -10.60
CA ALA A 312 10.37 13.84 -9.33
C ALA A 312 8.96 14.44 -9.45
N THR A 313 8.00 13.96 -8.67
CA THR A 313 6.60 14.38 -8.74
C THR A 313 5.88 14.13 -7.42
N SER A 314 4.80 14.89 -7.16
CA SER A 314 3.76 14.40 -6.24
C SER A 314 2.94 13.30 -6.94
N THR A 315 2.48 12.29 -6.20
CA THR A 315 1.54 11.28 -6.71
C THR A 315 0.74 10.66 -5.57
N ALA A 316 -0.49 10.20 -5.85
CA ALA A 316 -1.33 9.52 -4.88
C ALA A 316 -1.02 8.02 -4.83
N ALA A 317 -0.69 7.50 -3.65
CA ALA A 317 -0.25 6.11 -3.45
C ALA A 317 -0.79 5.52 -2.14
N ARG A 318 -0.78 4.18 -2.01
CA ARG A 318 -0.97 3.48 -0.72
C ARG A 318 0.33 2.91 -0.18
N THR A 319 1.17 2.38 -1.06
CA THR A 319 2.49 1.83 -0.74
C THR A 319 3.60 2.57 -1.48
N ALA A 320 4.86 2.38 -1.08
CA ALA A 320 5.99 2.96 -1.80
C ALA A 320 6.10 2.41 -3.24
N LEU A 321 5.67 1.17 -3.50
CA LEU A 321 5.61 0.59 -4.84
C LEU A 321 4.45 1.17 -5.67
N ASP A 322 3.31 1.48 -5.05
CA ASP A 322 2.19 2.10 -5.77
C ASP A 322 2.55 3.49 -6.31
N ALA A 323 3.39 4.25 -5.62
CA ALA A 323 3.92 5.52 -6.12
C ALA A 323 4.71 5.34 -7.44
N VAL A 324 5.43 4.23 -7.59
CA VAL A 324 6.12 3.88 -8.84
C VAL A 324 5.10 3.52 -9.93
N ARG A 325 4.06 2.76 -9.58
CA ARG A 325 2.98 2.40 -10.51
C ARG A 325 2.18 3.61 -11.00
N SER A 326 1.85 4.55 -10.10
CA SER A 326 0.97 5.70 -10.36
C SER A 326 1.64 6.84 -11.12
N SER A 327 2.96 7.00 -11.00
CA SER A 327 3.73 8.10 -11.62
C SER A 327 4.38 7.75 -12.96
N ALA A 328 4.46 6.46 -13.32
CA ALA A 328 5.16 6.00 -14.53
C ALA A 328 4.71 6.72 -15.82
N SER A 329 3.39 6.89 -16.00
CA SER A 329 2.83 7.58 -17.17
C SER A 329 3.10 9.09 -17.18
N SER A 330 3.10 9.76 -16.02
CA SER A 330 3.32 11.21 -15.93
C SER A 330 4.80 11.59 -15.96
N CYS A 331 5.69 10.71 -15.48
CA CYS A 331 7.15 10.85 -15.61
C CYS A 331 7.74 10.11 -16.83
N ASN A 332 6.90 9.52 -17.70
CA ASN A 332 7.28 8.84 -18.94
C ASN A 332 8.44 7.84 -18.77
N TYR A 333 8.28 6.88 -17.84
CA TYR A 333 9.19 5.74 -17.67
C TYR A 333 8.45 4.41 -17.73
N THR A 334 9.13 3.36 -18.18
CA THR A 334 8.64 1.98 -18.09
C THR A 334 9.15 1.31 -16.82
N TYR A 335 8.47 0.27 -16.34
CA TYR A 335 8.94 -0.57 -15.23
C TYR A 335 8.56 -2.03 -15.44
N HIS A 336 9.23 -2.92 -14.73
CA HIS A 336 8.84 -4.32 -14.58
C HIS A 336 8.76 -4.65 -13.08
N ILE A 337 7.79 -5.49 -12.70
CA ILE A 337 7.61 -5.97 -11.33
C ILE A 337 7.38 -7.47 -11.42
N GLN A 338 8.22 -8.26 -10.74
CA GLN A 338 8.11 -9.70 -10.65
C GLN A 338 7.32 -10.11 -9.41
N ASP A 339 6.30 -10.97 -9.56
CA ASP A 339 5.66 -11.66 -8.43
C ASP A 339 6.67 -12.67 -7.82
N THR A 340 7.00 -12.52 -6.53
CA THR A 340 7.93 -13.42 -5.80
C THR A 340 7.27 -14.02 -4.55
N GLN A 341 7.93 -15.01 -3.92
CA GLN A 341 7.49 -15.55 -2.61
C GLN A 341 7.51 -14.51 -1.46
N TYR A 342 8.17 -13.36 -1.66
CA TYR A 342 8.22 -12.23 -0.74
C TYR A 342 7.32 -11.07 -1.20
N GLY A 343 6.39 -11.32 -2.12
CA GLY A 343 5.54 -10.29 -2.73
C GLY A 343 6.13 -9.68 -4.01
N PRO A 344 5.54 -8.59 -4.52
CA PRO A 344 5.94 -7.96 -5.78
C PRO A 344 7.30 -7.23 -5.65
N TYR A 345 8.27 -7.64 -6.46
CA TYR A 345 9.63 -7.09 -6.49
C TYR A 345 9.85 -6.22 -7.73
N LEU A 346 10.29 -4.98 -7.54
CA LEU A 346 10.61 -4.04 -8.61
C LEU A 346 12.04 -4.31 -9.12
N ASP A 347 12.16 -5.00 -10.26
CA ASP A 347 13.44 -5.42 -10.82
C ASP A 347 13.94 -4.50 -11.93
N ILE A 348 13.08 -3.77 -12.66
CA ILE A 348 13.49 -2.88 -13.76
C ILE A 348 12.73 -1.54 -13.72
N ILE A 349 13.44 -0.43 -13.97
CA ILE A 349 12.86 0.80 -14.53
C ILE A 349 13.65 1.18 -15.78
N ASN A 350 12.94 1.58 -16.85
CA ASN A 350 13.49 1.82 -18.18
C ASN A 350 14.33 0.63 -18.69
N ASN A 351 15.67 0.79 -18.74
CA ASN A 351 16.62 -0.25 -19.16
C ASN A 351 17.56 -0.68 -18.01
N GLU A 352 17.32 -0.20 -16.78
CA GLU A 352 18.17 -0.45 -15.61
C GLU A 352 17.57 -1.59 -14.78
N ALA A 353 18.01 -2.80 -15.08
CA ALA A 353 17.58 -4.05 -14.43
C ALA A 353 18.50 -4.43 -13.26
N ALA A 354 17.91 -4.87 -12.15
CA ALA A 354 18.61 -5.32 -10.95
C ALA A 354 19.46 -6.58 -11.22
N ALA A 355 20.66 -6.62 -10.62
CA ALA A 355 21.61 -7.72 -10.78
C ALA A 355 22.47 -7.93 -9.52
N GLY A 356 22.42 -9.14 -8.96
CA GLY A 356 23.22 -9.52 -7.79
C GLY A 356 22.82 -8.78 -6.52
N LEU A 357 23.69 -7.87 -6.05
CA LEU A 357 23.45 -7.02 -4.86
C LEU A 357 23.10 -5.57 -5.22
N ILE A 358 22.85 -5.28 -6.51
CA ILE A 358 22.54 -3.93 -7.00
C ILE A 358 21.15 -3.97 -7.65
N GLY A 359 20.27 -3.04 -7.31
CA GLY A 359 18.92 -2.99 -7.83
C GLY A 359 18.13 -1.78 -7.33
N TRP A 360 16.81 -1.86 -7.38
CA TRP A 360 15.93 -0.78 -6.96
C TRP A 360 15.70 -0.78 -5.45
N ILE A 361 16.32 0.18 -4.78
CA ILE A 361 16.25 0.40 -3.33
C ILE A 361 15.27 1.55 -3.06
N PHE A 362 14.44 1.42 -2.02
CA PHE A 362 13.55 2.50 -1.59
C PHE A 362 13.86 2.98 -0.17
N ARG A 363 13.60 4.25 0.06
CA ARG A 363 13.69 4.95 1.35
C ARG A 363 12.46 5.83 1.51
N VAL A 364 12.03 6.05 2.75
CA VAL A 364 10.94 6.99 3.06
C VAL A 364 11.43 8.01 4.07
N ASN A 365 11.34 9.29 3.72
CA ASN A 365 11.92 10.42 4.46
C ASN A 365 13.43 10.20 4.71
N ASN A 366 14.14 9.72 3.68
CA ASN A 366 15.56 9.32 3.65
C ASN A 366 15.94 8.05 4.47
N GLU A 367 15.04 7.53 5.31
CA GLU A 367 15.30 6.33 6.11
C GLU A 367 15.13 5.02 5.30
N PRO A 368 16.04 4.04 5.48
CA PRO A 368 15.94 2.71 4.85
C PRO A 368 14.99 1.79 5.63
N LEU A 369 14.24 0.95 4.91
CA LEU A 369 13.13 0.18 5.48
C LEU A 369 13.29 -1.34 5.27
N GLN A 370 13.29 -2.11 6.37
CA GLN A 370 13.48 -3.57 6.35
C GLN A 370 12.20 -4.36 5.94
N VAL A 371 11.45 -3.86 4.95
CA VAL A 371 10.21 -4.45 4.40
C VAL A 371 10.15 -4.24 2.89
N GLY A 372 9.26 -4.92 2.16
CA GLY A 372 9.07 -4.68 0.73
C GLY A 372 8.44 -3.30 0.45
N ALA A 373 8.71 -2.74 -0.73
CA ALA A 373 8.11 -1.47 -1.16
C ALA A 373 6.56 -1.55 -1.27
N ASN A 374 6.02 -2.77 -1.45
CA ASN A 374 4.58 -3.06 -1.45
C ASN A 374 4.00 -3.26 -0.03
N ASP A 375 4.84 -3.34 1.02
CA ASP A 375 4.39 -3.61 2.40
C ASP A 375 4.39 -2.36 3.27
N TYR A 376 5.24 -1.37 2.95
CA TYR A 376 5.24 -0.08 3.62
C TYR A 376 4.05 0.78 3.18
N LEU A 377 3.07 0.95 4.07
CA LEU A 377 1.98 1.92 3.91
C LEU A 377 2.51 3.34 4.11
N VAL A 378 2.44 4.16 3.05
CA VAL A 378 2.89 5.57 3.09
C VAL A 378 1.87 6.49 3.75
N LYS A 379 2.35 7.66 4.21
CA LYS A 379 1.57 8.74 4.81
C LYS A 379 1.56 9.96 3.92
N ALA A 380 0.55 10.82 4.08
CA ALA A 380 0.46 12.06 3.31
C ALA A 380 1.70 12.94 3.54
N ASN A 381 2.31 13.40 2.44
CA ASN A 381 3.57 14.15 2.36
C ASN A 381 4.85 13.36 2.71
N ASP A 382 4.81 12.02 2.79
CA ASP A 382 6.04 11.22 2.85
C ASP A 382 6.89 11.44 1.59
N ASN A 383 8.20 11.48 1.77
CA ASN A 383 9.17 11.62 0.69
C ASN A 383 9.72 10.23 0.33
N VAL A 384 9.14 9.62 -0.70
CA VAL A 384 9.54 8.31 -1.22
C VAL A 384 10.70 8.50 -2.18
N LEU A 385 11.89 8.09 -1.78
CA LEU A 385 13.08 8.06 -2.63
C LEU A 385 13.29 6.62 -3.12
N LEU A 386 13.15 6.39 -4.43
CA LEU A 386 13.54 5.17 -5.09
C LEU A 386 14.82 5.39 -5.90
N TYR A 387 15.84 4.55 -5.72
CA TYR A 387 17.09 4.66 -6.46
C TYR A 387 17.66 3.32 -6.91
N TYR A 388 18.36 3.34 -8.05
CA TYR A 388 19.18 2.21 -8.47
C TYR A 388 20.52 2.25 -7.74
N GLY A 389 20.86 1.19 -7.00
CA GLY A 389 22.11 1.14 -6.24
C GLY A 389 22.23 -0.08 -5.34
N ASN A 390 23.15 0.00 -4.38
CA ASN A 390 23.30 -0.97 -3.30
C ASN A 390 22.48 -0.52 -2.07
N TRP A 391 22.03 -1.48 -1.26
CA TRP A 391 21.22 -1.26 -0.06
C TRP A 391 21.84 -0.21 0.90
N ASP A 392 23.12 -0.39 1.23
CA ASP A 392 23.82 0.37 2.27
C ASP A 392 24.20 1.82 1.86
N SER A 393 24.05 2.20 0.59
CA SER A 393 24.61 3.44 0.04
C SER A 393 23.62 4.19 -0.86
N LEU A 394 23.46 5.50 -0.63
CA LEU A 394 22.82 6.39 -1.61
C LEU A 394 23.70 6.57 -2.87
N PRO A 395 23.11 6.87 -4.05
CA PRO A 395 23.87 7.27 -5.23
C PRO A 395 24.70 8.53 -4.97
N GLU A 396 25.91 8.61 -5.54
CA GLU A 396 26.87 9.70 -5.26
C GLU A 396 26.30 11.10 -5.55
N ARG A 397 25.41 11.25 -6.55
CA ARG A 397 24.74 12.53 -6.86
C ARG A 397 23.66 12.97 -5.86
N LEU A 398 23.27 12.09 -4.94
CA LEU A 398 22.30 12.34 -3.86
C LEU A 398 22.97 12.43 -2.49
N ALA A 399 24.21 11.93 -2.36
CA ALA A 399 25.09 12.32 -1.28
C ALA A 399 25.42 13.82 -1.43
N SER A 400 25.15 14.61 -0.40
CA SER A 400 25.18 16.07 -0.44
C SER A 400 26.60 16.66 -0.33
N THR A 401 27.51 16.24 -1.22
CA THR A 401 28.94 16.60 -1.18
C THR A 401 29.50 16.96 -2.55
N SER A 402 30.09 18.14 -2.67
CA SER A 402 30.84 18.56 -3.87
C SER A 402 32.21 17.87 -3.93
N GLN A 403 32.39 16.97 -4.90
CA GLN A 403 33.62 16.20 -5.08
C GLN A 403 34.62 16.93 -6.00
N GLN A 404 35.92 16.86 -5.67
CA GLN A 404 37.03 17.17 -6.58
C GLN A 404 38.10 16.07 -6.43
N SER A 405 38.72 15.68 -7.54
CA SER A 405 39.64 14.54 -7.59
C SER A 405 40.96 14.89 -8.29
N LEU A 406 42.07 14.34 -7.77
CA LEU A 406 43.35 14.29 -8.48
C LEU A 406 43.68 12.83 -8.83
N SER A 407 43.97 12.59 -10.11
CA SER A 407 44.49 11.32 -10.60
C SER A 407 45.84 11.02 -9.96
N LEU A 408 46.03 9.80 -9.43
CA LEU A 408 47.31 9.29 -8.97
C LEU A 408 47.92 8.40 -10.06
N GLU A 409 49.10 8.77 -10.53
CA GLU A 409 49.84 8.06 -11.55
C GLU A 409 51.25 7.73 -11.03
N VAL A 410 51.77 6.53 -11.31
CA VAL A 410 53.17 6.20 -11.01
C VAL A 410 53.70 5.33 -12.15
N THR A 411 54.82 5.72 -12.77
CA THR A 411 55.29 5.09 -14.02
C THR A 411 56.79 5.33 -14.23
N VAL A 412 57.49 4.30 -14.70
CA VAL A 412 58.91 4.36 -15.08
C VAL A 412 59.05 4.96 -16.50
N ALA A 413 59.99 5.89 -16.66
CA ALA A 413 60.13 6.83 -17.78
C ALA A 413 60.30 6.18 -19.19
N ALA A 414 60.12 6.84 -20.35
CA ALA A 414 59.69 8.21 -20.76
C ALA A 414 59.57 8.23 -22.32
N PRO A 415 59.12 9.32 -23.00
CA PRO A 415 58.15 10.39 -22.69
C PRO A 415 56.99 10.31 -23.73
N THR A 416 56.29 11.31 -24.32
CA THR A 416 56.19 12.80 -24.29
C THR A 416 54.79 13.19 -24.85
N GLY A 417 54.21 14.33 -24.45
CA GLY A 417 52.95 14.86 -25.02
C GLY A 417 52.33 15.95 -24.14
N ASN A 418 51.42 16.80 -24.64
CA ASN A 418 50.92 17.98 -23.90
C ASN A 418 49.44 18.33 -24.16
N SER A 419 48.86 19.13 -23.26
CA SER A 419 47.51 19.76 -23.26
C SER A 419 46.30 18.83 -23.05
N GLY A 420 45.18 19.27 -22.45
CA GLY A 420 44.91 20.52 -21.72
C GLY A 420 43.60 21.22 -22.12
N GLY A 421 42.70 21.45 -21.15
CA GLY A 421 41.46 22.21 -21.35
C GLY A 421 40.38 21.86 -20.31
N GLY A 422 39.59 22.85 -19.87
CA GLY A 422 38.50 22.67 -18.90
C GLY A 422 37.27 23.52 -19.27
N GLY A 423 36.14 23.24 -18.64
CA GLY A 423 34.87 23.95 -18.85
C GLY A 423 34.12 24.14 -17.52
N ASN A 424 33.43 25.27 -17.38
CA ASN A 424 32.84 25.72 -16.12
C ASN A 424 31.30 25.56 -16.11
N GLN A 425 30.68 25.47 -14.93
CA GLN A 425 29.22 25.52 -14.75
C GLN A 425 28.79 26.57 -13.71
N THR A 426 27.49 26.88 -13.70
CA THR A 426 26.93 28.09 -13.09
C THR A 426 26.54 27.94 -11.61
N ASN A 427 26.48 29.09 -10.92
CA ASN A 427 26.36 29.18 -9.47
C ASN A 427 25.02 28.65 -8.90
N ASN A 428 25.13 27.95 -7.77
CA ASN A 428 24.17 28.01 -6.68
C ASN A 428 24.99 28.00 -5.37
N SER A 429 25.20 29.18 -4.76
CA SER A 429 26.24 29.54 -3.75
C SER A 429 27.09 28.37 -3.20
N PRO A 430 28.13 27.91 -3.94
CA PRO A 430 28.76 26.63 -3.64
C PRO A 430 29.79 26.70 -2.52
N ILE A 431 30.14 25.52 -1.99
CA ILE A 431 31.50 25.28 -1.52
C ILE A 431 32.41 25.36 -2.75
N VAL A 432 33.04 26.51 -2.99
CA VAL A 432 33.97 26.70 -4.13
C VAL A 432 35.35 26.16 -3.75
N PHE A 433 35.41 24.85 -3.57
CA PHE A 433 36.61 24.10 -3.20
C PHE A 433 37.38 23.66 -4.44
N GLY A 434 38.69 23.91 -4.45
CA GLY A 434 39.61 23.49 -5.50
C GLY A 434 40.79 22.70 -4.94
N VAL A 435 41.21 21.67 -5.68
CA VAL A 435 42.38 20.85 -5.38
C VAL A 435 43.33 20.94 -6.57
N THR A 436 44.59 21.27 -6.35
CA THR A 436 45.62 21.29 -7.40
C THR A 436 46.90 20.59 -6.95
N GLY A 437 47.64 19.98 -7.88
CA GLY A 437 48.92 19.35 -7.59
C GLY A 437 49.24 18.18 -8.53
N ASP A 438 50.52 17.99 -8.84
CA ASP A 438 51.02 16.80 -9.51
C ASP A 438 51.38 15.72 -8.48
N LEU A 439 50.48 14.76 -8.32
CA LEU A 439 50.65 13.60 -7.44
C LEU A 439 51.26 12.38 -8.17
N ASN A 440 52.01 12.60 -9.26
CA ASN A 440 52.75 11.52 -9.90
C ASN A 440 53.99 11.13 -9.07
N PHE A 441 54.04 9.92 -8.52
CA PHE A 441 55.14 9.49 -7.64
C PHE A 441 56.38 8.96 -8.39
N GLY A 442 56.38 8.98 -9.73
CA GLY A 442 57.52 8.60 -10.56
C GLY A 442 57.86 7.11 -10.49
N THR A 443 58.99 6.76 -9.87
CA THR A 443 59.46 5.38 -9.73
C THR A 443 59.95 5.15 -8.31
N LEU A 444 59.37 4.15 -7.63
CA LEU A 444 59.72 3.78 -6.25
C LEU A 444 60.09 2.30 -6.19
N ASN A 445 61.18 2.00 -5.47
CA ASN A 445 61.61 0.64 -5.16
C ASN A 445 60.91 0.15 -3.88
N PRO A 446 60.71 -1.16 -3.68
CA PRO A 446 60.29 -1.72 -2.39
C PRO A 446 61.20 -1.24 -1.25
N GLY A 447 60.59 -0.73 -0.17
CA GLY A 447 61.30 -0.12 0.96
C GLY A 447 61.60 1.38 0.81
N SER A 448 61.21 2.02 -0.30
CA SER A 448 61.36 3.48 -0.50
C SER A 448 60.03 4.23 -0.38
N SER A 449 60.10 5.53 -0.17
CA SER A 449 58.94 6.43 -0.11
C SER A 449 59.22 7.74 -0.85
N ALA A 450 58.16 8.41 -1.29
CA ALA A 450 58.24 9.77 -1.82
C ALA A 450 57.04 10.61 -1.38
N THR A 451 57.27 11.92 -1.28
CA THR A 451 56.25 12.90 -0.93
C THR A 451 56.03 13.86 -2.10
N LYS A 452 54.76 14.10 -2.42
CA LYS A 452 54.31 15.19 -3.30
C LYS A 452 53.42 16.14 -2.47
N THR A 453 53.12 17.31 -3.00
CA THR A 453 52.27 18.30 -2.31
C THR A 453 51.05 18.62 -3.18
N ALA A 454 49.86 18.39 -2.62
CA ALA A 454 48.63 18.98 -3.14
C ALA A 454 48.41 20.35 -2.47
N THR A 455 47.73 21.26 -3.15
CA THR A 455 47.24 22.52 -2.58
C THR A 455 45.72 22.49 -2.59
N LEU A 456 45.14 22.64 -1.40
CA LEU A 456 43.72 22.84 -1.20
C LEU A 456 43.42 24.33 -1.21
N THR A 457 42.33 24.74 -1.82
CA THR A 457 41.90 26.15 -1.89
C THR A 457 40.41 26.24 -1.64
N ASN A 458 40.02 27.09 -0.69
CA ASN A 458 38.64 27.46 -0.44
C ASN A 458 38.38 28.85 -1.01
N SER A 459 37.84 28.92 -2.23
CA SER A 459 37.37 30.16 -2.84
C SER A 459 35.92 30.51 -2.44
N GLY A 460 35.32 29.72 -1.54
CA GLY A 460 33.98 29.95 -1.01
C GLY A 460 33.96 30.99 0.12
N ALA A 461 32.75 31.49 0.43
CA ALA A 461 32.51 32.52 1.45
C ALA A 461 32.34 31.97 2.88
N THR A 462 32.39 30.65 3.06
CA THR A 462 32.25 29.95 4.35
C THR A 462 33.54 29.21 4.69
N ASN A 463 33.78 28.97 5.99
CA ASN A 463 34.86 28.08 6.42
C ASN A 463 34.49 26.62 6.08
N ILE A 464 35.48 25.84 5.68
CA ILE A 464 35.30 24.42 5.34
C ILE A 464 36.18 23.52 6.20
N THR A 465 35.68 22.31 6.45
CA THR A 465 36.45 21.18 6.97
C THR A 465 36.61 20.17 5.83
N THR A 466 37.87 19.87 5.51
CA THR A 466 38.22 18.91 4.46
C THR A 466 38.67 17.58 5.04
N THR A 467 38.31 16.48 4.37
CA THR A 467 38.77 15.11 4.63
C THR A 467 39.18 14.47 3.30
N ALA A 468 39.68 13.23 3.31
CA ALA A 468 40.13 12.57 2.09
C ALA A 468 39.84 11.06 2.06
N SER A 469 39.82 10.50 0.85
CA SER A 469 39.80 9.06 0.61
C SER A 469 40.62 8.69 -0.62
N VAL A 470 41.03 7.41 -0.71
CA VAL A 470 41.85 6.88 -1.81
C VAL A 470 41.13 5.70 -2.46
N SER A 471 41.08 5.69 -3.79
CA SER A 471 40.58 4.57 -4.60
C SER A 471 41.65 4.04 -5.56
N GLY A 472 41.36 2.91 -6.22
CA GLY A 472 42.30 2.22 -7.12
C GLY A 472 43.14 1.16 -6.41
N ALA A 473 44.44 1.12 -6.73
CA ALA A 473 45.34 0.05 -6.34
C ALA A 473 45.55 -0.08 -4.82
N ASP A 474 45.76 -1.32 -4.37
CA ASP A 474 46.00 -1.66 -2.97
C ASP A 474 47.25 -0.99 -2.39
N LEU A 475 48.24 -0.67 -3.22
CA LEU A 475 49.44 0.07 -2.83
C LEU A 475 49.08 1.46 -2.26
N PHE A 476 48.24 2.23 -2.96
CA PHE A 476 47.82 3.55 -2.48
C PHE A 476 46.88 3.43 -1.28
N LYS A 477 45.85 2.57 -1.36
CA LYS A 477 44.83 2.43 -0.29
C LYS A 477 45.42 2.03 1.07
N LYS A 478 46.54 1.28 1.09
CA LYS A 478 47.17 0.76 2.32
C LYS A 478 48.38 1.56 2.79
N ASN A 479 49.03 2.36 1.93
CA ASN A 479 50.34 2.95 2.23
C ASN A 479 50.47 4.44 1.84
N LEU A 480 49.39 5.12 1.45
CA LEU A 480 49.36 6.58 1.32
C LEU A 480 49.09 7.25 2.68
N THR A 481 49.72 8.38 2.92
CA THR A 481 49.49 9.25 4.09
C THR A 481 49.39 10.71 3.65
N LEU A 482 48.67 11.51 4.45
CA LEU A 482 48.47 12.95 4.27
C LEU A 482 48.94 13.67 5.52
N ASP A 483 49.85 14.63 5.40
CA ASP A 483 50.47 15.33 6.53
C ASP A 483 50.94 14.36 7.65
N SER A 484 51.51 13.22 7.24
CA SER A 484 51.93 12.08 8.08
C SER A 484 50.83 11.29 8.81
N LEU A 485 49.55 11.55 8.55
CA LEU A 485 48.41 10.76 9.02
C LEU A 485 47.95 9.74 7.96
N ALA A 486 47.40 8.60 8.40
CA ALA A 486 46.67 7.70 7.49
C ALA A 486 45.44 8.41 6.90
N VAL A 487 45.16 8.22 5.61
CA VAL A 487 44.16 9.02 4.87
C VAL A 487 42.79 9.07 5.56
N ALA A 488 42.29 7.93 6.05
CA ALA A 488 41.00 7.83 6.74
C ALA A 488 40.92 8.60 8.07
N ASN A 489 42.06 8.99 8.63
CA ASN A 489 42.19 9.76 9.87
C ASN A 489 42.64 11.21 9.61
N TRP A 490 42.77 11.64 8.35
CA TRP A 490 43.23 12.98 8.00
C TRP A 490 42.05 13.93 7.81
N GLN A 491 42.16 15.11 8.43
CA GLN A 491 41.19 16.19 8.37
C GLN A 491 41.92 17.53 8.46
N LYS A 492 41.46 18.56 7.72
CA LYS A 492 42.06 19.89 7.71
C LYS A 492 41.02 20.98 7.47
N SER A 493 40.93 21.96 8.36
CA SER A 493 40.03 23.10 8.20
C SER A 493 40.69 24.24 7.44
N LEU A 494 39.96 24.83 6.48
CA LEU A 494 40.38 25.97 5.68
C LEU A 494 39.37 27.11 5.85
N GLY A 495 39.86 28.31 6.19
CA GLY A 495 39.02 29.51 6.25
C GLY A 495 38.51 29.94 4.87
N SER A 496 37.47 30.78 4.85
CA SER A 496 37.03 31.48 3.63
C SER A 496 38.20 32.20 2.94
N GLY A 497 38.39 31.96 1.63
CA GLY A 497 39.48 32.55 0.84
C GLY A 497 40.88 31.96 1.07
N ALA A 498 41.02 30.91 1.89
CA ALA A 498 42.34 30.35 2.25
C ALA A 498 42.79 29.23 1.30
N SER A 499 44.11 29.15 1.06
CA SER A 499 44.77 27.97 0.49
C SER A 499 45.70 27.31 1.52
N SER A 500 45.86 25.99 1.46
CA SER A 500 46.74 25.23 2.36
C SER A 500 47.39 24.05 1.63
N PRO A 501 48.71 23.84 1.76
CA PRO A 501 49.39 22.66 1.22
C PRO A 501 49.06 21.41 2.05
N VAL A 502 49.07 20.24 1.41
CA VAL A 502 48.94 18.92 2.02
C VAL A 502 50.03 18.02 1.48
N ASN A 503 50.87 17.47 2.36
CA ASN A 503 51.95 16.58 2.00
C ASN A 503 51.42 15.16 1.83
N VAL A 504 51.37 14.69 0.58
CA VAL A 504 50.90 13.37 0.19
C VAL A 504 52.11 12.45 0.07
N THR A 505 52.28 11.51 1.00
CA THR A 505 53.42 10.60 1.04
C THR A 505 52.99 9.17 0.74
N LEU A 506 53.58 8.56 -0.28
CA LEU A 506 53.46 7.14 -0.59
C LEU A 506 54.70 6.39 -0.09
N SER A 507 54.51 5.33 0.68
CA SER A 507 55.57 4.39 1.06
C SER A 507 55.34 3.03 0.40
N VAL A 508 56.36 2.45 -0.24
CA VAL A 508 56.27 1.08 -0.78
C VAL A 508 56.89 0.12 0.25
N PRO A 509 56.14 -0.87 0.79
CA PRO A 509 56.70 -1.86 1.70
C PRO A 509 57.90 -2.60 1.09
N SER A 510 58.90 -2.96 1.90
CA SER A 510 60.02 -3.79 1.45
C SER A 510 59.61 -5.22 1.05
N SER A 511 58.43 -5.67 1.48
CA SER A 511 57.79 -6.92 1.11
C SER A 511 56.85 -6.82 -0.11
N TYR A 512 56.78 -5.66 -0.77
CA TYR A 512 55.88 -5.46 -1.91
C TYR A 512 56.40 -6.17 -3.17
N ALA A 513 55.67 -7.19 -3.62
CA ALA A 513 56.12 -8.13 -4.66
C ALA A 513 55.58 -7.84 -6.09
N SER A 514 54.63 -6.91 -6.24
CA SER A 514 54.05 -6.57 -7.55
C SER A 514 54.94 -5.60 -8.33
N THR A 515 54.99 -5.78 -9.66
CA THR A 515 55.71 -4.89 -10.58
C THR A 515 54.79 -4.43 -11.71
N GLY A 516 54.70 -3.11 -11.94
CA GLY A 516 53.86 -2.56 -13.00
C GLY A 516 53.51 -1.09 -12.79
N LYS A 517 52.54 -0.59 -13.58
CA LYS A 517 51.92 0.72 -13.41
C LYS A 517 50.67 0.57 -12.55
N GLU A 518 50.78 0.93 -11.27
CA GLU A 518 49.62 1.08 -10.40
C GLU A 518 48.93 2.42 -10.66
N GLN A 519 47.61 2.49 -10.48
CA GLN A 519 46.82 3.73 -10.61
C GLN A 519 45.82 3.87 -9.46
N GLY A 520 45.42 5.10 -9.18
CA GLY A 520 44.40 5.40 -8.20
C GLY A 520 43.93 6.84 -8.26
N THR A 521 43.14 7.25 -7.29
CA THR A 521 42.63 8.62 -7.17
C THR A 521 42.71 9.03 -5.71
N LEU A 522 43.26 10.22 -5.45
CA LEU A 522 43.10 10.89 -4.16
C LEU A 522 41.93 11.85 -4.30
N ILE A 523 40.88 11.59 -3.52
CA ILE A 523 39.66 12.37 -3.49
C ILE A 523 39.71 13.20 -2.20
N PHE A 524 39.52 14.51 -2.33
CA PHE A 524 39.30 15.36 -1.17
C PHE A 524 37.82 15.76 -1.11
N TRP A 525 37.27 15.71 0.09
CA TRP A 525 35.91 16.10 0.39
C TRP A 525 35.94 17.42 1.16
N ALA A 526 34.96 18.29 0.93
CA ALA A 526 34.84 19.56 1.64
C ALA A 526 33.41 19.70 2.15
N ASN A 527 33.29 19.89 3.47
CA ASN A 527 32.05 20.18 4.17
C ASN A 527 32.12 21.58 4.77
N ILE A 528 30.99 22.23 5.04
CA ILE A 528 30.98 23.46 5.84
C ILE A 528 31.49 23.11 7.26
N ALA A 529 32.34 23.96 7.84
CA ALA A 529 32.72 23.83 9.24
C ALA A 529 31.63 24.44 10.14
N GLU A 530 31.21 23.68 11.17
CA GLU A 530 30.36 24.17 12.27
C GLU A 530 31.10 25.18 13.16
#